data_AF-A0A7C6NQ81-F1
#
_entry.id   AF-A0A7C6NQ81-F1
#
_cell.length_a   1.000
_cell.length_b   1.000
_cell.length_c   1.000
_cell.angle_alpha   90.00
_cell.angle_beta   90.00
_cell.angle_gamma   90.00
#
_symmetry.space_group_name_H-M   'P 1'
#
loop_
_entity.id
_entity.type
_entity.pdbx_description
1 polymer ?
#
loop_
_entity_poly.entity_id
_entity_poly.type
_entity_poly.pdbx_seq_one_letter_code
_entity_poly.pdbx_strand_id
1 'polypeptide(L)'
;MTDLGASVLARLKRKSKESGKSLQLLLQLFCQEEFLRRLSGSEYADYLVLKGGMFIYTLSNFSSRSTADIDFLLQKQPGGIEDIQRMVNEIISVDTGNNYIQLIPQGYKIISLQRKYKGVSFQLLGLVKNTKTPFNVDIGIGDVIVPDPEKLIIPVQLEDFKPAWILTYSLESTIAEKFEALIQRQQLTSRMKDIYDIYYLSNQFDFDGNLLQQAILQTITNRKTFYEPDSLDKVIALSDDPDIQIRWRQFLYRTQLPELNLKLVFLGIDQFLRPVWISIIQSKTHNKSWRARKSNWI
;
A
#
# COMPACT_ATOMS: atom_id res chain seq x y z
N MET A 1 -8.22 -39.00 -6.28
CA MET A 1 -7.47 -37.74 -6.46
C MET A 1 -7.74 -36.86 -5.26
N THR A 2 -6.71 -36.37 -4.58
CA THR A 2 -6.86 -35.45 -3.45
C THR A 2 -7.48 -34.16 -3.96
N ASP A 3 -8.54 -33.73 -3.29
CA ASP A 3 -9.20 -32.48 -3.59
C ASP A 3 -8.33 -31.30 -3.10
N LEU A 4 -7.53 -30.73 -4.01
CA LEU A 4 -6.57 -29.66 -3.70
C LEU A 4 -7.27 -28.42 -3.11
N GLY A 5 -8.43 -28.03 -3.64
CA GLY A 5 -9.18 -26.90 -3.11
C GLY A 5 -9.67 -27.15 -1.68
N ALA A 6 -10.22 -28.33 -1.39
CA ALA A 6 -10.63 -28.68 -0.02
C ALA A 6 -9.43 -28.74 0.94
N SER A 7 -8.29 -29.25 0.47
CA SER A 7 -7.03 -29.29 1.23
C SER A 7 -6.55 -27.88 1.62
N VAL A 8 -6.51 -26.95 0.66
CA VAL A 8 -6.16 -25.54 0.90
C VAL A 8 -7.08 -24.91 1.94
N LEU A 9 -8.40 -25.07 1.80
CA LEU A 9 -9.37 -24.50 2.75
C LEU A 9 -9.16 -25.04 4.17
N ALA A 10 -8.91 -26.35 4.31
CA ALA A 10 -8.65 -26.97 5.60
C ALA A 10 -7.34 -26.45 6.23
N ARG A 11 -6.30 -26.25 5.43
CA ARG A 11 -5.00 -25.72 5.88
C ARG A 11 -5.08 -24.24 6.29
N LEU A 12 -5.76 -23.40 5.51
CA LEU A 12 -6.01 -22.00 5.88
C LEU A 12 -6.85 -21.89 7.16
N LYS A 13 -7.84 -22.79 7.35
CA LYS A 13 -8.61 -22.87 8.59
C LYS A 13 -7.75 -23.25 9.79
N ARG A 14 -6.77 -24.14 9.62
CA ARG A 14 -5.81 -24.49 10.67
C ARG A 14 -4.90 -23.30 10.99
N LYS A 15 -4.31 -22.66 9.97
CA LYS A 15 -3.46 -21.47 10.11
C LYS A 15 -4.20 -20.31 10.80
N SER A 16 -5.50 -20.14 10.53
CA SER A 16 -6.33 -19.15 11.22
C SER A 16 -6.36 -19.35 12.74
N LYS A 17 -6.48 -20.61 13.19
CA LYS A 17 -6.46 -20.94 14.62
C LYS A 17 -5.08 -20.75 15.25
N GLU A 18 -4.02 -21.11 14.54
CA GLU A 18 -2.63 -21.03 15.03
C GLU A 18 -2.13 -19.58 15.11
N SER A 19 -2.46 -18.75 14.12
CA SER A 19 -1.99 -17.37 14.03
C SER A 19 -2.90 -16.34 14.70
N GLY A 20 -4.12 -16.73 15.09
CA GLY A 20 -5.16 -15.81 15.58
C GLY A 20 -5.77 -14.90 14.49
N LYS A 21 -5.27 -14.95 13.25
CA LYS A 21 -5.82 -14.18 12.12
C LYS A 21 -7.14 -14.79 11.65
N SER A 22 -8.07 -13.95 11.23
CA SER A 22 -9.38 -14.43 10.73
C SER A 22 -9.21 -15.27 9.46
N LEU A 23 -10.03 -16.31 9.32
CA LEU A 23 -10.03 -17.15 8.12
C LEU A 23 -10.33 -16.34 6.85
N GLN A 24 -11.21 -15.34 6.96
CA GLN A 24 -11.52 -14.43 5.86
C GLN A 24 -10.27 -13.69 5.35
N LEU A 25 -9.45 -13.16 6.26
CA LEU A 25 -8.20 -12.48 5.90
C LEU A 25 -7.22 -13.45 5.22
N LEU A 26 -7.07 -14.66 5.75
CA LEU A 26 -6.16 -15.66 5.17
C LEU A 26 -6.61 -16.12 3.78
N LEU A 27 -7.92 -16.31 3.56
CA LEU A 27 -8.49 -16.63 2.25
C LEU A 27 -8.25 -15.49 1.26
N GLN A 28 -8.42 -14.26 1.73
CA GLN A 28 -8.21 -13.07 0.92
C GLN A 28 -6.74 -12.94 0.50
N LEU A 29 -5.80 -13.01 1.45
CA LEU A 29 -4.36 -13.00 1.16
C LEU A 29 -3.98 -14.12 0.19
N PHE A 30 -4.52 -15.32 0.39
CA PHE A 30 -4.27 -16.45 -0.50
C PHE A 30 -4.77 -16.21 -1.93
N CYS A 31 -5.95 -15.60 -2.12
CA CYS A 31 -6.44 -15.26 -3.45
C CYS A 31 -5.65 -14.10 -4.09
N GLN A 32 -5.21 -13.13 -3.28
CA GLN A 32 -4.35 -12.03 -3.72
C GLN A 32 -2.97 -12.56 -4.15
N GLU A 33 -2.40 -13.50 -3.40
CA GLU A 33 -1.17 -14.22 -3.77
C GLU A 33 -1.32 -14.94 -5.10
N GLU A 34 -2.45 -15.60 -5.37
CA GLU A 34 -2.70 -16.21 -6.69
C GLU A 34 -2.68 -15.19 -7.82
N PHE A 35 -3.34 -14.05 -7.63
CA PHE A 35 -3.30 -12.98 -8.62
C PHE A 35 -1.87 -12.44 -8.82
N LEU A 36 -1.10 -12.27 -7.74
CA LEU A 36 0.29 -11.82 -7.81
C LEU A 36 1.21 -12.86 -8.47
N ARG A 37 1.02 -14.17 -8.20
CA ARG A 37 1.75 -15.24 -8.92
C ARG A 37 1.48 -15.18 -10.42
N ARG A 38 0.23 -14.98 -10.81
CA ARG A 38 -0.16 -14.84 -12.22
C ARG A 38 0.44 -13.59 -12.85
N LEU A 39 0.39 -12.45 -12.14
CA LEU A 39 1.04 -11.21 -12.58
C LEU A 39 2.54 -11.41 -12.78
N SER A 40 3.21 -12.04 -11.82
CA SER A 40 4.66 -12.33 -11.86
C SER A 40 5.07 -13.19 -13.06
N GLY A 41 4.17 -14.04 -13.58
CA GLY A 41 4.41 -14.85 -14.77
C GLY A 41 3.91 -14.22 -16.08
N SER A 42 3.26 -13.06 -16.01
CA SER A 42 2.73 -12.36 -17.19
C SER A 42 3.75 -11.41 -17.83
N GLU A 43 3.47 -10.95 -19.05
CA GLU A 43 4.21 -9.84 -19.67
C GLU A 43 4.09 -8.51 -18.92
N TYR A 44 3.16 -8.41 -17.96
CA TYR A 44 2.88 -7.22 -17.18
C TYR A 44 3.69 -7.10 -15.89
N ALA A 45 4.51 -8.09 -15.57
CA ALA A 45 5.31 -8.15 -14.34
C ALA A 45 6.21 -6.91 -14.14
N ASP A 46 6.69 -6.32 -15.23
CA ASP A 46 7.58 -5.14 -15.19
C ASP A 46 6.83 -3.80 -15.41
N TYR A 47 5.49 -3.82 -15.52
CA TYR A 47 4.66 -2.62 -15.75
C TYR A 47 3.73 -2.28 -14.58
N LEU A 48 3.36 -3.26 -13.74
CA LEU A 48 2.52 -3.04 -12.57
C LEU A 48 3.37 -3.03 -11.29
N VAL A 49 3.45 -1.85 -10.67
CA VAL A 49 4.20 -1.63 -9.44
C VAL A 49 3.27 -1.60 -8.24
N LEU A 50 3.38 -2.59 -7.36
CA LEU A 50 2.60 -2.72 -6.13
C LEU A 50 2.91 -1.58 -5.16
N LYS A 51 1.85 -1.00 -4.60
CA LYS A 51 1.95 0.12 -3.65
C LYS A 51 0.93 0.01 -2.53
N GLY A 52 0.82 1.09 -1.76
CA GLY A 52 -0.25 1.25 -0.78
C GLY A 52 -0.18 0.26 0.38
N GLY A 53 -1.34 -0.15 0.88
CA GLY A 53 -1.43 -0.93 2.11
C GLY A 53 -0.84 -2.33 1.98
N MET A 54 -0.96 -2.96 0.81
CA MET A 54 -0.50 -4.34 0.61
C MET A 54 1.02 -4.41 0.58
N PHE A 55 1.65 -3.41 -0.04
CA PHE A 55 3.10 -3.25 0.00
C PHE A 55 3.61 -3.16 1.45
N ILE A 56 3.06 -2.26 2.27
CA ILE A 56 3.48 -2.08 3.67
C ILE A 56 3.20 -3.34 4.51
N TYR A 57 2.06 -3.98 4.28
CA TYR A 57 1.70 -5.22 4.96
C TYR A 57 2.63 -6.38 4.60
N THR A 58 3.13 -6.41 3.36
CA THR A 58 4.13 -7.38 2.91
C THR A 58 5.50 -7.11 3.53
N LEU A 59 5.98 -5.86 3.48
CA LEU A 59 7.27 -5.45 4.07
C LEU A 59 7.36 -5.75 5.57
N SER A 60 6.24 -5.62 6.28
CA SER A 60 6.17 -5.89 7.72
C SER A 60 6.03 -7.37 8.07
N ASN A 61 6.17 -8.30 7.11
CA ASN A 61 5.83 -9.72 7.30
C ASN A 61 4.44 -9.90 7.92
N PHE A 62 3.49 -9.11 7.44
CA PHE A 62 2.10 -9.11 7.89
C PHE A 62 1.91 -8.73 9.37
N SER A 63 2.76 -7.83 9.88
CA SER A 63 2.68 -7.29 11.25
C SER A 63 2.10 -5.87 11.32
N SER A 64 2.06 -5.13 10.21
CA SER A 64 1.33 -3.85 10.15
C SER A 64 -0.18 -4.08 10.10
N ARG A 65 -0.96 -2.99 10.02
CA ARG A 65 -2.40 -3.10 9.74
C ARG A 65 -2.64 -3.93 8.47
N SER A 66 -3.66 -4.78 8.50
CA SER A 66 -4.11 -5.49 7.30
C SER A 66 -4.71 -4.52 6.28
N THR A 67 -4.74 -4.95 5.02
CA THR A 67 -5.46 -4.27 3.95
C THR A 67 -6.31 -5.28 3.19
N ALA A 68 -7.47 -4.83 2.72
CA ALA A 68 -8.34 -5.63 1.87
C ALA A 68 -8.05 -5.41 0.37
N ASP A 69 -7.41 -4.30 0.04
CA ASP A 69 -7.26 -3.85 -1.34
C ASP A 69 -5.81 -4.03 -1.81
N ILE A 70 -5.63 -4.30 -3.10
CA ILE A 70 -4.33 -4.25 -3.77
C ILE A 70 -4.27 -2.97 -4.60
N ASP A 71 -3.26 -2.15 -4.39
CA ASP A 71 -3.03 -0.92 -5.15
C ASP A 71 -1.81 -1.12 -6.07
N PHE A 72 -1.93 -0.77 -7.34
CA PHE A 72 -0.82 -0.72 -8.29
C PHE A 72 -0.67 0.67 -8.91
N LEU A 73 0.56 0.98 -9.33
CA LEU A 73 0.83 1.97 -10.35
C LEU A 73 1.13 1.24 -11.66
N LEU A 74 0.43 1.61 -12.73
CA LEU A 74 0.79 1.22 -14.08
C LEU A 74 1.84 2.18 -14.65
N GLN A 75 2.93 1.62 -15.17
CA GLN A 75 4.00 2.34 -15.85
C GLN A 75 4.13 1.91 -17.31
N LYS A 76 4.50 2.86 -18.17
CA LYS A 76 4.92 2.62 -19.57
C LYS A 76 3.88 1.89 -20.45
N GLN A 77 2.60 1.90 -20.06
CA GLN A 77 1.50 1.24 -20.77
C GLN A 77 0.26 2.14 -20.85
N PRO A 78 -0.61 1.95 -21.86
CA PRO A 78 -1.93 2.56 -21.90
C PRO A 78 -2.77 2.14 -20.70
N GLY A 79 -3.48 3.10 -20.09
CA GLY A 79 -4.28 2.86 -18.88
C GLY A 79 -5.77 3.16 -19.08
N GLY A 80 -6.27 2.99 -20.30
CA GLY A 80 -7.71 3.03 -20.57
C GLY A 80 -8.41 1.86 -19.89
N ILE A 81 -9.71 2.00 -19.59
CA ILE A 81 -10.49 0.92 -18.97
C ILE A 81 -10.47 -0.37 -19.78
N GLU A 82 -10.49 -0.27 -21.11
CA GLU A 82 -10.40 -1.39 -22.05
C GLU A 82 -9.01 -2.05 -22.04
N ASP A 83 -7.95 -1.26 -21.93
CA ASP A 83 -6.57 -1.77 -21.81
C ASP A 83 -6.37 -2.51 -20.50
N ILE A 84 -6.88 -1.95 -19.40
CA ILE A 84 -6.84 -2.61 -18.08
C ILE A 84 -7.66 -3.90 -18.10
N GLN A 85 -8.84 -3.92 -18.73
CA GLN A 85 -9.63 -5.14 -18.86
C GLN A 85 -8.88 -6.24 -19.62
N ARG A 86 -8.24 -5.89 -20.75
CA ARG A 86 -7.43 -6.82 -21.54
C ARG A 86 -6.27 -7.37 -20.71
N MET A 87 -5.49 -6.48 -20.10
CA MET A 87 -4.36 -6.80 -19.24
C MET A 87 -4.75 -7.74 -18.11
N VAL A 88 -5.83 -7.45 -17.39
CA VAL A 88 -6.30 -8.29 -16.28
C VAL A 88 -6.73 -9.67 -16.78
N ASN A 89 -7.42 -9.76 -17.92
CA ASN A 89 -7.82 -11.05 -18.51
C ASN A 89 -6.60 -11.91 -18.92
N GLU A 90 -5.55 -11.28 -19.44
CA GLU A 90 -4.30 -11.96 -19.79
C GLU A 90 -3.55 -12.41 -18.52
N ILE A 91 -3.47 -11.55 -17.50
CA ILE A 91 -2.88 -11.90 -16.19
C ILE A 91 -3.61 -13.11 -15.60
N ILE A 92 -4.93 -13.07 -15.44
CA ILE A 92 -5.67 -14.17 -14.81
C ILE A 92 -5.63 -15.47 -15.64
N SER A 93 -5.24 -15.42 -16.91
CA SER A 93 -5.10 -16.61 -17.77
C SER A 93 -3.73 -17.30 -17.66
N VAL A 94 -2.76 -16.70 -16.97
CA VAL A 94 -1.44 -17.30 -16.75
C VAL A 94 -1.58 -18.59 -15.93
N ASP A 95 -1.02 -19.69 -16.45
CA ASP A 95 -1.00 -20.98 -15.76
C ASP A 95 0.07 -20.98 -14.66
N THR A 96 -0.37 -21.15 -13.42
CA THR A 96 0.51 -21.27 -12.23
C THR A 96 0.58 -22.70 -11.71
N GLY A 97 -0.11 -23.65 -12.34
CA GLY A 97 -0.39 -24.98 -11.82
C GLY A 97 -1.52 -25.03 -10.79
N ASN A 98 -2.15 -23.88 -10.46
CA ASN A 98 -3.22 -23.77 -9.45
C ASN A 98 -4.61 -23.58 -10.07
N ASN A 99 -4.91 -24.33 -11.15
CA ASN A 99 -6.14 -24.17 -11.95
C ASN A 99 -7.46 -24.40 -11.19
N TYR A 100 -7.38 -24.95 -9.97
CA TYR A 100 -8.53 -25.07 -9.06
C TYR A 100 -8.88 -23.75 -8.33
N ILE A 101 -8.06 -22.71 -8.48
CA ILE A 101 -8.31 -21.34 -8.01
C ILE A 101 -8.76 -20.52 -9.22
N GLN A 102 -10.01 -20.07 -9.24
CA GLN A 102 -10.51 -19.20 -10.31
C GLN A 102 -10.52 -17.75 -9.83
N LEU A 103 -10.14 -16.83 -10.71
CA LEU A 103 -10.22 -15.39 -10.49
C LEU A 103 -11.17 -14.81 -11.53
N ILE A 104 -12.24 -14.16 -11.10
CA ILE A 104 -13.24 -13.57 -12.00
C ILE A 104 -13.25 -12.05 -11.80
N PRO A 105 -12.85 -11.26 -12.81
CA PRO A 105 -12.92 -9.81 -12.72
C PRO A 105 -14.34 -9.29 -12.93
N GLN A 106 -14.71 -8.28 -12.15
CA GLN A 106 -16.03 -7.65 -12.24
C GLN A 106 -16.00 -6.18 -11.82
N GLY A 107 -16.97 -5.41 -12.34
CA GLY A 107 -17.28 -4.08 -11.81
C GLY A 107 -16.23 -3.00 -12.06
N TYR A 108 -15.54 -3.04 -13.21
CA TYR A 108 -14.57 -1.99 -13.61
C TYR A 108 -15.18 -0.60 -13.60
N LYS A 109 -14.49 0.35 -12.98
CA LYS A 109 -14.88 1.75 -12.86
C LYS A 109 -13.65 2.65 -12.97
N ILE A 110 -13.82 3.79 -13.61
CA ILE A 110 -12.79 4.85 -13.61
C ILE A 110 -12.72 5.44 -12.20
N ILE A 111 -11.52 5.56 -11.64
CA ILE A 111 -11.30 6.26 -10.37
C ILE A 111 -11.61 7.74 -10.63
N SER A 112 -12.70 8.23 -10.01
CA SER A 112 -13.28 9.57 -10.25
C SER A 112 -12.25 10.71 -10.21
N LEU A 113 -12.40 11.68 -11.12
CA LEU A 113 -11.66 12.94 -11.25
C LEU A 113 -11.57 13.78 -9.96
N GLN A 114 -12.48 13.60 -8.99
CA GLN A 114 -12.40 14.27 -7.68
C GLN A 114 -11.21 13.79 -6.84
N ARG A 115 -10.73 12.56 -7.09
CA ARG A 115 -9.40 12.09 -6.70
C ARG A 115 -8.52 12.40 -7.92
N LYS A 116 -7.64 13.39 -7.87
CA LYS A 116 -6.85 13.91 -9.03
C LYS A 116 -5.92 12.89 -9.73
N TYR A 117 -6.14 11.59 -9.59
CA TYR A 117 -5.38 10.49 -10.18
C TYR A 117 -6.24 9.73 -11.18
N LYS A 118 -5.72 9.57 -12.40
CA LYS A 118 -6.31 8.69 -13.40
C LYS A 118 -6.06 7.24 -13.00
N GLY A 119 -7.06 6.39 -13.21
CA GLY A 119 -6.92 4.97 -12.89
C GLY A 119 -8.22 4.20 -13.03
N VAL A 120 -8.13 2.90 -12.82
CA VAL A 120 -9.24 1.95 -12.93
C VAL A 120 -9.29 1.13 -11.65
N SER A 121 -10.48 1.05 -11.06
CA SER A 121 -10.79 0.19 -9.92
C SER A 121 -11.70 -0.94 -10.37
N PHE A 122 -11.46 -2.15 -9.88
CA PHE A 122 -12.29 -3.31 -10.15
C PHE A 122 -12.20 -4.31 -8.99
N GLN A 123 -13.04 -5.32 -9.02
CA GLN A 123 -13.01 -6.40 -8.05
C GLN A 123 -12.63 -7.71 -8.73
N LEU A 124 -11.79 -8.49 -8.06
CA LEU A 124 -11.54 -9.89 -8.40
C LEU A 124 -12.29 -10.77 -7.41
N LEU A 125 -13.07 -11.71 -7.93
CA LEU A 125 -13.71 -12.76 -7.15
C LEU A 125 -12.86 -14.03 -7.21
N GLY A 126 -12.18 -14.34 -6.11
CA GLY A 126 -11.48 -15.60 -5.92
C GLY A 126 -12.46 -16.73 -5.59
N LEU A 127 -12.41 -17.81 -6.36
CA LEU A 127 -13.18 -19.02 -6.12
C LEU A 127 -12.23 -20.17 -5.78
N VAL A 128 -12.37 -20.70 -4.58
CA VAL A 128 -11.73 -21.94 -4.14
C VAL A 128 -12.83 -22.84 -3.61
N LYS A 129 -13.18 -23.89 -4.38
CA LYS A 129 -14.36 -24.72 -4.11
C LYS A 129 -15.64 -23.90 -4.05
N ASN A 130 -16.40 -24.04 -2.97
CA ASN A 130 -17.63 -23.32 -2.70
C ASN A 130 -17.39 -21.95 -2.04
N THR A 131 -16.12 -21.60 -1.76
CA THR A 131 -15.78 -20.34 -1.12
C THR A 131 -15.60 -19.25 -2.16
N LYS A 132 -16.27 -18.12 -1.92
CA LYS A 132 -16.23 -16.90 -2.72
C LYS A 132 -15.51 -15.81 -1.94
N THR A 133 -14.38 -15.32 -2.43
CA THR A 133 -13.53 -14.35 -1.73
C THR A 133 -13.27 -13.15 -2.64
N PRO A 134 -14.10 -12.09 -2.54
CA PRO A 134 -13.88 -10.86 -3.30
C PRO A 134 -12.74 -10.03 -2.70
N PHE A 135 -11.96 -9.38 -3.55
CA PHE A 135 -11.01 -8.33 -3.15
C PHE A 135 -10.90 -7.26 -4.24
N ASN A 136 -10.65 -6.02 -3.84
CA ASN A 136 -10.56 -4.91 -4.80
C ASN A 136 -9.12 -4.73 -5.28
N VAL A 137 -9.00 -4.27 -6.53
CA VAL A 137 -7.75 -3.90 -7.15
C VAL A 137 -7.91 -2.52 -7.76
N ASP A 138 -7.03 -1.60 -7.36
CA ASP A 138 -6.96 -0.25 -7.89
C ASP A 138 -5.67 -0.11 -8.69
N ILE A 139 -5.77 0.27 -9.96
CA ILE A 139 -4.62 0.55 -10.83
C ILE A 139 -4.60 2.05 -11.12
N GLY A 140 -3.69 2.77 -10.47
CA GLY A 140 -3.40 4.17 -10.72
C GLY A 140 -2.42 4.36 -11.88
N ILE A 141 -2.41 5.54 -12.49
CA ILE A 141 -1.55 5.89 -13.64
C ILE A 141 -0.95 7.29 -13.43
N GLY A 142 0.29 7.46 -13.88
CA GLY A 142 0.92 8.78 -14.01
C GLY A 142 1.53 9.33 -12.73
N ASP A 143 1.84 8.46 -11.77
CA ASP A 143 2.62 8.82 -10.58
C ASP A 143 4.11 8.59 -10.80
N VAL A 144 4.92 9.19 -9.93
CA VAL A 144 6.38 9.08 -9.96
C VAL A 144 6.88 8.18 -8.84
N ILE A 145 7.97 7.46 -9.09
CA ILE A 145 8.64 6.61 -8.11
C ILE A 145 10.08 7.08 -8.03
N VAL A 146 10.57 7.30 -6.81
CA VAL A 146 11.93 7.72 -6.48
C VAL A 146 12.44 6.86 -5.31
N PRO A 147 13.62 6.24 -5.38
CA PRO A 147 14.58 6.29 -6.51
C PRO A 147 14.09 5.51 -7.74
N ASP A 148 13.75 4.23 -7.58
CA ASP A 148 13.25 3.35 -8.64
C ASP A 148 12.37 2.26 -8.02
N PRO A 149 11.51 1.58 -8.80
CA PRO A 149 10.80 0.39 -8.33
C PRO A 149 11.76 -0.75 -7.98
N GLU A 150 11.47 -1.49 -6.91
CA GLU A 150 12.27 -2.64 -6.48
C GLU A 150 11.51 -3.96 -6.63
N LYS A 151 12.19 -5.07 -6.90
CA LYS A 151 11.55 -6.40 -6.92
C LYS A 151 11.51 -6.97 -5.51
N LEU A 152 10.30 -7.23 -5.01
CA LEU A 152 10.06 -7.87 -3.72
C LEU A 152 9.45 -9.25 -3.91
N ILE A 153 9.88 -10.20 -3.08
CA ILE A 153 9.23 -11.50 -2.97
C ILE A 153 8.00 -11.36 -2.07
N ILE A 154 6.82 -11.71 -2.59
CA ILE A 154 5.61 -11.78 -1.79
C ILE A 154 5.62 -13.08 -0.97
N PRO A 155 5.54 -13.02 0.37
CA PRO A 155 5.48 -14.21 1.22
C PRO A 155 4.21 -15.01 0.94
N VAL A 156 4.30 -16.33 1.09
CA VAL A 156 3.21 -17.26 0.80
C VAL A 156 2.39 -17.59 2.06
N GLN A 157 1.07 -17.76 1.91
CA GLN A 157 0.24 -18.24 3.00
C GLN A 157 0.46 -19.72 3.31
N LEU A 158 0.84 -20.52 2.31
CA LEU A 158 1.06 -21.96 2.43
C LEU A 158 2.41 -22.30 1.77
N GLU A 159 3.29 -23.00 2.48
CA GLU A 159 4.71 -23.20 2.12
C GLU A 159 4.95 -23.98 0.82
N ASP A 160 3.96 -24.75 0.35
CA ASP A 160 4.00 -25.52 -0.89
C ASP A 160 3.72 -24.69 -2.15
N PHE A 161 3.43 -23.39 -1.99
CA PHE A 161 3.21 -22.48 -3.12
C PHE A 161 4.51 -21.79 -3.52
N LYS A 162 4.70 -21.61 -4.83
CA LYS A 162 5.79 -20.80 -5.35
C LYS A 162 5.55 -19.32 -4.98
N PRO A 163 6.55 -18.61 -4.47
CA PRO A 163 6.42 -17.18 -4.22
C PRO A 163 6.35 -16.38 -5.54
N ALA A 164 5.85 -15.15 -5.47
CA ALA A 164 5.76 -14.24 -6.60
C ALA A 164 6.78 -13.10 -6.48
N TRP A 165 7.43 -12.74 -7.58
CA TRP A 165 8.29 -11.56 -7.66
C TRP A 165 7.50 -10.40 -8.24
N ILE A 166 7.38 -9.31 -7.49
CA ILE A 166 6.53 -8.18 -7.85
C ILE A 166 7.36 -6.90 -7.73
N LEU A 167 7.23 -6.00 -8.72
CA LEU A 167 7.75 -4.65 -8.58
C LEU A 167 6.96 -3.90 -7.51
N THR A 168 7.65 -3.21 -6.62
CA THR A 168 7.04 -2.42 -5.55
C THR A 168 7.52 -0.98 -5.58
N TYR A 169 6.74 -0.10 -4.96
CA TYR A 169 7.21 1.23 -4.59
C TYR A 169 8.45 1.14 -3.70
N SER A 170 9.25 2.19 -3.72
CA SER A 170 10.23 2.43 -2.66
C SER A 170 9.54 2.91 -1.38
N LEU A 171 10.27 2.83 -0.25
CA LEU A 171 9.82 3.39 1.01
C LEU A 171 9.63 4.91 0.90
N GLU A 172 10.55 5.59 0.22
CA GLU A 172 10.54 7.04 0.01
C GLU A 172 9.32 7.48 -0.77
N SER A 173 8.98 6.79 -1.87
CA SER A 173 7.78 7.09 -2.67
C SER A 173 6.50 6.86 -1.85
N THR A 174 6.52 5.84 -0.99
CA THR A 174 5.38 5.54 -0.11
C THR A 174 5.18 6.64 0.94
N ILE A 175 6.25 7.14 1.56
CA ILE A 175 6.18 8.29 2.47
C ILE A 175 5.73 9.54 1.71
N ALA A 176 6.31 9.81 0.54
CA ALA A 176 6.01 10.98 -0.26
C ALA A 176 4.53 11.05 -0.68
N GLU A 177 3.97 9.96 -1.20
CA GLU A 177 2.55 9.88 -1.59
C GLU A 177 1.61 10.11 -0.39
N LYS A 178 1.95 9.54 0.76
CA LYS A 178 1.13 9.69 1.98
C LYS A 178 1.23 11.09 2.55
N PHE A 179 2.42 11.66 2.57
CA PHE A 179 2.63 13.01 3.09
C PHE A 179 1.98 14.07 2.20
N GLU A 180 2.13 13.96 0.87
CA GLU A 180 1.44 14.83 -0.10
C GLU A 180 -0.07 14.79 0.11
N ALA A 181 -0.63 13.60 0.33
CA ALA A 181 -2.06 13.45 0.59
C ALA A 181 -2.53 14.11 1.89
N LEU A 182 -1.69 14.16 2.93
CA LEU A 182 -1.98 14.89 4.16
C LEU A 182 -1.96 16.41 3.93
N ILE A 183 -0.99 16.92 3.14
CA ILE A 183 -0.92 18.33 2.75
C ILE A 183 -2.15 18.74 1.92
N GLN A 184 -2.60 17.90 0.99
CA GLN A 184 -3.66 18.26 0.06
C GLN A 184 -5.05 18.43 0.71
N ARG A 185 -5.34 17.68 1.78
CA ARG A 185 -6.73 17.46 2.26
C ARG A 185 -7.02 17.99 3.64
N GLN A 186 -6.23 18.98 4.10
CA GLN A 186 -6.07 19.46 5.48
C GLN A 186 -7.31 19.56 6.39
N GLN A 187 -8.56 19.43 5.91
CA GLN A 187 -9.77 19.41 6.77
C GLN A 187 -10.89 18.43 6.36
N LEU A 188 -10.89 17.80 5.16
CA LEU A 188 -12.15 17.23 4.61
C LEU A 188 -12.36 15.72 4.81
N THR A 189 -11.31 14.89 4.87
CA THR A 189 -11.46 13.43 5.02
C THR A 189 -10.22 12.86 5.72
N SER A 190 -10.25 12.71 7.04
CA SER A 190 -9.05 12.40 7.82
C SER A 190 -8.47 11.02 7.47
N ARG A 191 -7.29 11.01 6.84
CA ARG A 191 -6.62 9.82 6.32
C ARG A 191 -5.83 9.07 7.40
N MET A 192 -6.55 8.48 8.37
CA MET A 192 -5.96 7.77 9.51
C MET A 192 -4.93 6.71 9.10
N LYS A 193 -5.19 6.01 7.98
CA LYS A 193 -4.26 5.03 7.38
C LYS A 193 -2.93 5.67 7.00
N ASP A 194 -2.93 6.84 6.37
CA ASP A 194 -1.70 7.51 5.92
C ASP A 194 -0.89 8.03 7.11
N ILE A 195 -1.56 8.55 8.15
CA ILE A 195 -0.91 8.95 9.42
C ILE A 195 -0.22 7.75 10.06
N TYR A 196 -0.95 6.63 10.23
CA TYR A 196 -0.40 5.41 10.81
C TYR A 196 0.76 4.86 9.98
N ASP A 197 0.61 4.82 8.66
CA ASP A 197 1.60 4.22 7.77
C ASP A 197 2.91 5.04 7.78
N ILE A 198 2.85 6.39 7.76
CA ILE A 198 4.05 7.24 7.88
C ILE A 198 4.75 6.99 9.22
N TYR A 199 3.99 7.02 10.33
CA TYR A 199 4.53 6.77 11.66
C TYR A 199 5.13 5.37 11.78
N TYR A 200 4.44 4.34 11.28
CA TYR A 200 4.93 2.97 11.30
C TYR A 200 6.24 2.86 10.52
N LEU A 201 6.27 3.33 9.27
CA LEU A 201 7.45 3.23 8.42
C LEU A 201 8.65 3.98 9.00
N SER A 202 8.46 5.19 9.54
CA SER A 202 9.55 5.94 10.18
C SER A 202 10.09 5.27 11.45
N ASN A 203 9.29 4.46 12.14
CA ASN A 203 9.76 3.73 13.32
C ASN A 203 10.38 2.36 13.01
N GLN A 204 10.20 1.83 11.79
CA GLN A 204 10.69 0.51 11.41
C GLN A 204 11.86 0.54 10.44
N PHE A 205 11.97 1.58 9.61
CA PHE A 205 12.93 1.63 8.51
C PHE A 205 13.81 2.88 8.57
N ASP A 206 15.06 2.71 8.15
CA ASP A 206 16.00 3.81 7.94
C ASP A 206 15.71 4.47 6.58
N PHE A 207 16.01 5.76 6.47
CA PHE A 207 15.80 6.53 5.23
C PHE A 207 17.04 7.36 4.89
N ASP A 208 17.36 7.42 3.60
CA ASP A 208 18.27 8.43 3.09
C ASP A 208 17.52 9.76 2.94
N GLY A 209 18.07 10.81 3.53
CA GLY A 209 17.43 12.12 3.57
C GLY A 209 17.30 12.79 2.21
N ASN A 210 18.26 12.55 1.32
CA ASN A 210 18.29 13.13 -0.01
C ASN A 210 17.28 12.41 -0.90
N LEU A 211 17.25 11.07 -0.87
CA LEU A 211 16.25 10.28 -1.58
C LEU A 211 14.82 10.61 -1.12
N LEU A 212 14.60 10.69 0.19
CA LEU A 212 13.29 11.05 0.75
C LEU A 212 12.88 12.46 0.34
N GLN A 213 13.80 13.42 0.38
CA GLN A 213 13.57 14.78 -0.10
C GLN A 213 13.17 14.80 -1.58
N GLN A 214 13.91 14.09 -2.43
CA GLN A 214 13.63 14.00 -3.86
C GLN A 214 12.27 13.37 -4.13
N ALA A 215 11.93 12.28 -3.43
CA ALA A 215 10.64 11.63 -3.55
C ALA A 215 9.49 12.60 -3.22
N ILE A 216 9.57 13.30 -2.07
CA ILE A 216 8.56 14.27 -1.66
C ILE A 216 8.40 15.38 -2.71
N LEU A 217 9.51 15.97 -3.16
CA LEU A 217 9.49 17.03 -4.17
C LEU A 217 8.88 16.57 -5.48
N GLN A 218 9.35 15.45 -6.03
CA GLN A 218 8.86 14.94 -7.31
C GLN A 218 7.38 14.57 -7.23
N THR A 219 6.93 13.95 -6.13
CA THR A 219 5.52 13.63 -5.90
C THR A 219 4.67 14.90 -5.85
N ILE A 220 5.05 15.91 -5.07
CA ILE A 220 4.32 17.19 -4.97
C ILE A 220 4.26 17.89 -6.34
N THR A 221 5.37 17.95 -7.06
CA THR A 221 5.46 18.58 -8.39
C THR A 221 4.60 17.84 -9.42
N ASN A 222 4.71 16.51 -9.50
CA ASN A 222 3.94 15.68 -10.43
C ASN A 222 2.43 15.84 -10.21
N ARG A 223 2.02 15.88 -8.93
CA ARG A 223 0.62 15.97 -8.52
C ARG A 223 0.08 17.40 -8.50
N LYS A 224 0.96 18.39 -8.77
CA LYS A 224 0.67 19.83 -8.73
C LYS A 224 0.01 20.24 -7.42
N THR A 225 0.53 19.69 -6.32
CA THR A 225 -0.02 19.94 -4.99
C THR A 225 0.50 21.26 -4.48
N PHE A 226 -0.43 22.15 -4.16
CA PHE A 226 -0.09 23.43 -3.55
C PHE A 226 0.40 23.19 -2.12
N TYR A 227 1.50 23.85 -1.76
CA TYR A 227 2.05 23.85 -0.43
C TYR A 227 2.64 25.22 -0.10
N GLU A 228 2.65 25.51 1.19
CA GLU A 228 3.19 26.72 1.81
C GLU A 228 4.22 26.30 2.88
N PRO A 229 5.12 27.19 3.31
CA PRO A 229 6.10 26.87 4.36
C PRO A 229 5.49 26.22 5.61
N ASP A 230 4.29 26.65 6.00
CA ASP A 230 3.55 26.19 7.17
C ASP A 230 2.63 24.96 6.92
N SER A 231 2.69 24.36 5.72
CA SER A 231 1.81 23.22 5.38
C SER A 231 2.03 22.00 6.28
N LEU A 232 3.28 21.74 6.69
CA LEU A 232 3.54 20.70 7.68
C LEU A 232 2.94 21.07 9.04
N ASP A 233 3.05 22.33 9.47
CA ASP A 233 2.48 22.78 10.74
C ASP A 233 0.96 22.60 10.79
N LYS A 234 0.26 22.93 9.69
CA LYS A 234 -1.17 22.67 9.52
C LYS A 234 -1.51 21.18 9.64
N VAL A 235 -0.67 20.29 9.11
CA VAL A 235 -0.84 18.83 9.26
C VAL A 235 -0.61 18.38 10.71
N ILE A 236 0.44 18.86 11.38
CA ILE A 236 0.73 18.49 12.77
C ILE A 236 -0.34 18.99 13.75
N ALA A 237 -0.92 20.17 13.48
CA ALA A 237 -2.00 20.75 14.27
C ALA A 237 -3.27 19.88 14.30
N LEU A 238 -3.45 18.96 13.34
CA LEU A 238 -4.56 17.99 13.34
C LEU A 238 -4.56 17.07 14.57
N SER A 239 -3.42 16.92 15.26
CA SER A 239 -3.34 16.16 16.50
C SER A 239 -4.17 16.75 17.65
N ASP A 240 -4.47 18.05 17.61
CA ASP A 240 -5.26 18.75 18.60
C ASP A 240 -6.76 18.80 18.26
N ASP A 241 -7.15 18.42 17.04
CA ASP A 241 -8.54 18.39 16.60
C ASP A 241 -9.31 17.23 17.28
N PRO A 242 -10.38 17.51 18.05
CA PRO A 242 -11.16 16.49 18.73
C PRO A 242 -11.80 15.45 17.79
N ASP A 243 -12.25 15.86 16.61
CA ASP A 243 -12.87 14.97 15.63
C ASP A 243 -11.84 14.01 15.04
N ILE A 244 -10.61 14.49 14.80
CA ILE A 244 -9.50 13.67 14.34
C ILE A 244 -9.12 12.64 15.41
N GLN A 245 -9.07 13.02 16.69
CA GLN A 245 -8.81 12.09 17.78
C GLN A 245 -9.88 11.00 17.91
N ILE A 246 -11.16 11.35 17.74
CA ILE A 246 -12.25 10.37 17.73
C ILE A 246 -12.07 9.38 16.57
N ARG A 247 -11.82 9.89 15.36
CA ARG A 247 -11.62 9.06 14.17
C ARG A 247 -10.37 8.18 14.29
N TRP A 248 -9.32 8.65 14.95
CA TRP A 248 -8.12 7.86 15.23
C TRP A 248 -8.41 6.69 16.15
N ARG A 249 -9.11 6.90 17.27
CA ARG A 249 -9.51 5.82 18.18
C ARG A 249 -10.38 4.77 17.47
N GLN A 250 -11.35 5.23 16.67
CA GLN A 250 -12.19 4.34 15.86
C GLN A 250 -11.39 3.57 14.82
N PHE A 251 -10.40 4.20 14.19
CA PHE A 251 -9.50 3.57 13.25
C PHE A 251 -8.70 2.44 13.93
N LEU A 252 -8.01 2.73 15.04
CA LEU A 252 -7.23 1.74 15.79
C LEU A 252 -8.07 0.54 16.19
N TYR A 253 -9.28 0.79 16.74
CA TYR A 253 -10.23 -0.26 17.14
C TYR A 253 -10.61 -1.16 15.96
N ARG A 254 -11.01 -0.58 14.81
CA ARG A 254 -11.42 -1.34 13.62
C ARG A 254 -10.28 -2.15 13.03
N THR A 255 -9.05 -1.65 13.12
CA THR A 255 -7.85 -2.34 12.62
C THR A 255 -7.22 -3.29 13.64
N GLN A 256 -7.75 -3.38 14.86
CA GLN A 256 -7.18 -4.16 15.96
C GLN A 256 -5.72 -3.82 16.26
N LEU A 257 -5.34 -2.56 16.03
CA LEU A 257 -4.00 -2.06 16.33
C LEU A 257 -3.91 -1.73 17.84
N PRO A 258 -2.69 -1.78 18.42
CA PRO A 258 -2.46 -1.30 19.78
C PRO A 258 -2.94 0.15 19.98
N GLU A 259 -3.28 0.49 21.21
CA GLU A 259 -3.60 1.88 21.55
C GLU A 259 -2.38 2.76 21.34
N LEU A 260 -2.53 3.79 20.50
CA LEU A 260 -1.48 4.76 20.18
C LEU A 260 -2.03 6.16 20.44
N ASN A 261 -1.32 6.94 21.25
CA ASN A 261 -1.68 8.33 21.48
C ASN A 261 -1.41 9.15 20.22
N LEU A 262 -2.46 9.77 19.66
CA LEU A 262 -2.36 10.51 18.40
C LEU A 262 -1.33 11.66 18.47
N LYS A 263 -1.20 12.34 19.60
CA LYS A 263 -0.21 13.42 19.76
C LYS A 263 1.21 12.89 19.69
N LEU A 264 1.48 11.74 20.31
CA LEU A 264 2.80 11.10 20.22
C LEU A 264 3.10 10.60 18.79
N VAL A 265 2.07 10.12 18.08
CA VAL A 265 2.18 9.73 16.67
C VAL A 265 2.58 10.93 15.82
N PHE A 266 1.90 12.07 15.96
CA PHE A 266 2.24 13.29 15.24
C PHE A 266 3.60 13.86 15.65
N LEU A 267 3.98 13.77 16.92
CA LEU A 267 5.32 14.17 17.37
C LEU A 267 6.42 13.35 16.66
N GLY A 268 6.23 12.04 16.52
CA GLY A 268 7.16 11.18 15.77
C GLY A 268 7.19 11.48 14.27
N ILE A 269 6.02 11.74 13.66
CA ILE A 269 5.93 12.17 12.27
C ILE A 269 6.65 13.51 12.07
N ASP A 270 6.48 14.45 12.99
CA ASP A 270 7.11 15.76 12.94
C ASP A 270 8.63 15.66 13.05
N GLN A 271 9.13 14.88 14.02
CA GLN A 271 10.56 14.62 14.20
C GLN A 271 11.20 14.00 12.95
N PHE A 272 10.45 13.14 12.25
CA PHE A 272 10.88 12.50 11.02
C PHE A 272 10.84 13.46 9.81
N LEU A 273 9.71 14.12 9.54
CA LEU A 273 9.50 14.90 8.32
C LEU A 273 10.01 16.34 8.39
N ARG A 274 10.00 16.99 9.56
CA ARG A 274 10.32 18.42 9.69
C ARG A 274 11.72 18.79 9.18
N PRO A 275 12.80 18.03 9.47
CA PRO A 275 14.13 18.35 8.95
C PRO A 275 14.21 18.29 7.42
N VAL A 276 13.52 17.32 6.81
CA VAL A 276 13.42 17.18 5.35
C VAL A 276 12.59 18.31 4.76
N TRP A 277 11.45 18.62 5.39
CA TRP A 277 10.56 19.71 4.98
C TRP A 277 11.24 21.08 5.00
N ILE A 278 11.98 21.39 6.07
CA ILE A 278 12.76 22.63 6.17
C ILE A 278 13.79 22.71 5.01
N SER A 279 14.43 21.60 4.69
CA SER A 279 15.40 21.53 3.59
C SER A 279 14.72 21.81 2.24
N ILE A 280 13.50 21.28 2.03
CA ILE A 280 12.64 21.59 0.87
C ILE A 280 12.32 23.09 0.79
N ILE A 281 11.79 23.68 1.86
CA ILE A 281 11.41 25.10 1.89
C ILE A 281 12.61 26.02 1.66
N GLN A 282 13.78 25.67 2.20
CA GLN A 282 15.01 26.44 2.03
C GLN A 282 15.75 26.15 0.72
N SER A 283 15.24 25.24 -0.13
CA SER A 283 15.92 24.78 -1.34
C SER A 283 17.35 24.29 -1.08
N LYS A 284 17.57 23.58 0.03
CA LYS A 284 18.84 22.97 0.42
C LYS A 284 18.73 21.46 0.39
N THR A 285 19.85 20.78 0.17
CA THR A 285 19.90 19.31 0.21
C THR A 285 19.91 18.78 1.64
N HIS A 286 19.11 17.73 1.90
CA HIS A 286 19.09 17.04 3.19
C HIS A 286 20.01 15.80 3.20
N ASN A 287 21.31 16.00 3.44
CA ASN A 287 22.32 14.93 3.40
C ASN A 287 22.49 14.16 4.73
N LYS A 288 21.40 13.92 5.46
CA LYS A 288 21.41 13.11 6.70
C LYS A 288 20.73 11.77 6.47
N SER A 289 20.96 10.82 7.36
CA SER A 289 20.26 9.54 7.35
C SER A 289 19.37 9.39 8.58
N TRP A 290 18.11 9.00 8.37
CA TRP A 290 17.21 8.68 9.46
C TRP A 290 17.53 7.28 9.98
N ARG A 291 17.69 7.16 11.30
CA ARG A 291 17.84 5.86 11.98
C ARG A 291 16.59 5.58 12.80
N ALA A 292 15.77 4.65 12.33
CA ALA A 292 14.51 4.27 13.00
C ALA A 292 14.73 3.88 14.46
N ARG A 293 15.78 3.09 14.73
CA ARG A 293 16.14 2.62 16.08
C ARG A 293 16.44 3.75 17.08
N LYS A 294 16.89 4.91 16.60
CA LYS A 294 17.22 6.08 17.42
C LYS A 294 16.19 7.19 17.30
N SER A 295 15.21 7.03 16.40
CA SER A 295 14.23 8.04 16.02
C SER A 295 14.88 9.39 15.71
N ASN A 296 16.03 9.41 15.02
CA ASN A 296 16.72 10.66 14.71
C ASN A 296 17.46 10.66 13.37
N TRP A 297 17.69 11.86 12.85
CA TRP A 297 18.56 12.12 11.70
C TRP A 297 20.01 12.27 12.16
N ILE A 298 20.90 11.40 11.67
CA ILE A 298 22.34 11.43 11.93
C ILE A 298 23.12 11.96 10.73
#